data_AF-A0A520I6F4-F1
#
_entry.id   AF-A0A520I6F4-F1
#
_cell.length_a   1.000
_cell.length_b   1.000
_cell.length_c   1.000
_cell.angle_alpha   90.00
_cell.angle_beta   90.00
_cell.angle_gamma   90.00
#
_symmetry.space_group_name_H-M   'P 1'
#
loop_
_entity.id
_entity.type
_entity.pdbx_description
1 polymer ?
#
loop_
_entity_poly.entity_id
_entity_poly.type
_entity_poly.pdbx_seq_one_letter_code
_entity_poly.pdbx_strand_id
1 'polypeptide(L)'
;MKPSNPFKAAIEQHLKELAGKDPLFAETFKKANKSIAECCNYIMSEVKKSGRDMLTNDEVFGMAVHYYDEDDIKSTGKVQGRVVVSSTNTAPASKPSIPEKKKPIKKVVPDNQPALF
;
A
#
# COMPACT_ATOMS: atom_id res chain seq x y z
N MET A 1 -16.44 -2.68 -23.79
CA MET A 1 -15.38 -3.26 -22.92
C MET A 1 -15.48 -2.57 -21.57
N LYS A 2 -15.63 -3.31 -20.46
CA LYS A 2 -15.69 -2.71 -19.12
C LYS A 2 -14.37 -1.97 -18.90
N PRO A 3 -14.38 -0.69 -18.53
CA PRO A 3 -13.15 0.06 -18.30
C PRO A 3 -12.37 -0.70 -17.24
N SER A 4 -11.23 -1.27 -17.62
CA SER A 4 -10.30 -1.84 -16.64
C SER A 4 -10.03 -0.73 -15.63
N ASN A 5 -10.30 -1.01 -14.35
CA ASN A 5 -10.05 -0.06 -13.28
C ASN A 5 -8.61 0.46 -13.47
N PRO A 6 -8.38 1.78 -13.55
CA PRO A 6 -7.04 2.33 -13.79
C PRO A 6 -6.02 1.83 -12.76
N PHE A 7 -6.49 1.60 -11.53
CA PHE A 7 -5.75 0.95 -10.45
C PHE A 7 -5.22 -0.45 -10.82
N LYS A 8 -6.10 -1.30 -11.37
CA LYS A 8 -5.75 -2.67 -11.77
C LYS A 8 -4.70 -2.64 -12.89
N ALA A 9 -4.90 -1.76 -13.87
CA ALA A 9 -3.98 -1.63 -15.00
C ALA A 9 -2.59 -1.15 -14.56
N ALA A 10 -2.52 -0.18 -13.64
CA ALA A 10 -1.25 0.32 -13.11
C ALA A 10 -0.46 -0.79 -12.37
N ILE A 11 -1.14 -1.58 -11.52
CA ILE A 11 -0.51 -2.71 -10.82
C ILE A 11 -0.03 -3.76 -11.81
N GLU A 12 -0.89 -4.17 -12.76
CA GLU A 12 -0.55 -5.18 -13.75
C GLU A 12 0.67 -4.79 -14.60
N GLN A 13 0.73 -3.52 -15.04
CA GLN A 13 1.86 -3.01 -15.80
C GLN A 13 3.16 -3.01 -14.98
N HIS A 14 3.11 -2.57 -13.72
CA HIS A 14 4.27 -2.55 -12.84
C HIS A 14 4.81 -3.96 -12.59
N LEU A 15 3.93 -4.91 -12.25
CA LEU A 15 4.31 -6.31 -12.01
C LEU A 15 4.89 -6.98 -13.26
N LYS A 16 4.36 -6.65 -14.45
CA LYS A 16 4.88 -7.15 -15.71
C LYS A 16 6.27 -6.60 -16.03
N GLU A 17 6.53 -5.33 -15.73
CA GLU A 17 7.86 -4.75 -15.85
C GLU A 17 8.85 -5.40 -14.87
N LEU A 18 8.40 -5.65 -13.63
CA LEU A 18 9.20 -6.32 -12.62
C LEU A 18 9.54 -7.76 -13.05
N ALA A 19 8.57 -8.51 -13.55
CA ALA A 19 8.79 -9.85 -14.12
C ALA A 19 9.71 -9.85 -15.36
N GLY A 20 9.81 -8.73 -16.08
CA GLY A 20 10.77 -8.58 -17.18
C GLY A 20 12.20 -8.33 -16.70
N LYS A 21 12.37 -7.75 -15.50
CA LYS A 21 13.66 -7.44 -14.88
C LYS A 21 14.14 -8.57 -13.96
N ASP A 22 13.21 -9.22 -13.27
CA ASP A 22 13.46 -10.25 -12.28
C ASP A 22 12.84 -11.59 -12.72
N PRO A 23 13.66 -12.58 -13.14
CA PRO A 23 13.16 -13.84 -13.65
C PRO A 23 12.56 -14.73 -12.54
N LEU A 24 12.99 -14.61 -11.30
CA LEU A 24 12.41 -15.35 -10.16
C LEU A 24 10.99 -14.87 -9.91
N PHE A 25 10.78 -13.55 -9.95
CA PHE A 25 9.44 -12.96 -9.88
C PHE A 25 8.58 -13.33 -11.10
N ALA A 26 9.18 -13.49 -12.28
CA ALA A 26 8.44 -13.93 -13.46
C ALA A 26 7.81 -15.32 -13.30
N GLU A 27 8.49 -16.22 -12.58
CA GLU A 27 7.96 -17.55 -12.26
C GLU A 27 6.79 -17.47 -11.28
N THR A 28 6.89 -16.65 -10.24
CA THR A 28 5.80 -16.44 -9.28
C THR A 28 4.61 -15.73 -9.91
N PHE A 29 4.84 -14.75 -10.78
CA PHE A 29 3.80 -14.01 -11.50
C PHE A 29 2.99 -14.90 -12.46
N LYS A 30 3.61 -15.95 -13.03
CA LYS A 30 2.95 -16.93 -13.90
C LYS A 30 2.11 -17.97 -13.15
N LYS A 31 2.19 -18.04 -11.82
CA LYS A 31 1.40 -19.00 -11.03
C LYS A 31 -0.10 -18.71 -11.19
N ALA A 32 -0.86 -19.69 -11.69
CA ALA A 32 -2.31 -19.57 -11.89
C ALA A 32 -3.12 -19.36 -10.59
N ASN A 33 -2.52 -19.65 -9.43
CA ASN A 33 -3.13 -19.44 -8.11
C ASN A 33 -3.15 -17.96 -7.66
N LYS A 34 -2.49 -17.06 -8.40
CA LYS A 34 -2.44 -15.63 -8.09
C LYS A 34 -3.19 -14.84 -9.16
N SER A 35 -4.00 -13.88 -8.75
CA SER A 35 -4.79 -13.03 -9.66
C SER A 35 -4.65 -11.57 -9.29
N ILE A 36 -4.52 -10.71 -10.31
CA ILE A 36 -4.44 -9.25 -10.11
C ILE A 36 -5.67 -8.72 -9.36
N ALA A 37 -6.84 -9.35 -9.55
CA ALA A 37 -8.06 -8.97 -8.84
C ALA A 37 -7.96 -9.21 -7.33
N GLU A 38 -7.38 -10.34 -6.93
CA GLU A 38 -7.15 -10.70 -5.53
C GLU A 38 -6.05 -9.83 -4.91
N CYS A 39 -4.99 -9.53 -5.67
CA CYS A 39 -3.96 -8.57 -5.27
C CYS A 39 -4.56 -7.18 -4.97
N CYS A 40 -5.41 -6.66 -5.85
CA CYS A 40 -6.10 -5.39 -5.63
C CYS A 40 -6.96 -5.43 -4.36
N ASN A 41 -7.66 -6.54 -4.12
CA ASN A 41 -8.53 -6.71 -2.96
C ASN A 41 -7.73 -6.81 -1.64
N TYR A 42 -6.58 -7.50 -1.67
CA TYR A 42 -5.65 -7.56 -0.56
C TYR A 42 -5.15 -6.17 -0.18
N ILE A 43 -4.68 -5.38 -1.16
CA ILE A 43 -4.21 -4.01 -0.92
C ILE A 43 -5.32 -3.16 -0.30
N MET A 44 -6.54 -3.20 -0.84
CA MET A 44 -7.68 -2.47 -0.27
C MET A 44 -8.02 -2.92 1.17
N SER A 45 -7.95 -4.22 1.45
CA SER A 45 -8.20 -4.77 2.78
C SER A 45 -7.20 -4.25 3.80
N GLU A 46 -5.94 -4.23 3.43
CA GLU A 46 -4.85 -3.87 4.32
C GLU A 46 -4.80 -2.36 4.60
N VAL A 47 -5.10 -1.56 3.58
CA VAL A 47 -5.29 -0.10 3.71
C VAL A 47 -6.46 0.21 4.65
N LYS A 48 -7.58 -0.51 4.49
CA LYS A 48 -8.75 -0.38 5.35
C LYS A 48 -8.46 -0.77 6.80
N LYS A 49 -7.70 -1.84 7.04
CA LYS A 49 -7.26 -2.24 8.40
C LYS A 49 -6.34 -1.19 9.03
N SER A 50 -5.47 -0.60 8.21
CA SER A 50 -4.53 0.43 8.66
C SER A 50 -5.20 1.77 8.96
N GLY A 51 -6.46 1.96 8.55
CA GLY A 51 -7.20 3.22 8.72
C GLY A 51 -6.65 4.37 7.86
N ARG A 52 -5.99 4.05 6.75
CA ARG A 52 -5.46 5.03 5.79
C ARG A 52 -6.40 5.10 4.59
N ASP A 53 -6.64 6.30 4.06
CA ASP A 53 -7.49 6.50 2.88
C ASP A 53 -6.68 6.74 1.59
N MET A 54 -5.39 7.04 1.71
CA MET A 54 -4.52 7.35 0.57
C MET A 54 -3.18 6.62 0.70
N LEU A 55 -2.80 5.91 -0.36
CA LEU A 55 -1.47 5.33 -0.55
C LEU A 55 -0.82 5.93 -1.80
N THR A 56 0.50 5.97 -1.78
CA THR A 56 1.32 6.29 -2.95
C THR A 56 1.41 5.10 -3.91
N ASN A 57 1.74 5.37 -5.18
CA ASN A 57 1.94 4.30 -6.16
C ASN A 57 3.03 3.31 -5.71
N ASP A 58 4.15 3.79 -5.19
CA ASP A 58 5.23 2.95 -4.65
C ASP A 58 4.78 2.04 -3.50
N GLU A 59 3.97 2.56 -2.55
CA GLU A 59 3.41 1.73 -1.47
C GLU A 59 2.50 0.63 -2.05
N VAL A 60 1.60 0.98 -2.98
CA VAL A 60 0.70 0.02 -3.64
C VAL A 60 1.49 -1.04 -4.40
N PHE A 61 2.54 -0.64 -5.13
CA PHE A 61 3.39 -1.53 -5.90
C PHE A 61 4.21 -2.45 -5.00
N GLY A 62 4.79 -1.94 -3.91
CA GLY A 62 5.49 -2.76 -2.93
C GLY A 62 4.59 -3.83 -2.31
N MET A 63 3.35 -3.47 -1.95
CA MET A 63 2.36 -4.43 -1.46
C MET A 63 1.96 -5.46 -2.52
N ALA A 64 1.89 -5.05 -3.78
CA ALA A 64 1.61 -5.95 -4.89
C ALA A 64 2.75 -6.96 -5.08
N VAL A 65 4.01 -6.54 -5.04
CA VAL A 65 5.17 -7.44 -5.12
C VAL A 65 5.16 -8.44 -3.96
N HIS A 66 5.01 -7.95 -2.73
CA HIS A 66 4.87 -8.81 -1.53
C HIS A 66 3.75 -9.84 -1.67
N TYR A 67 2.63 -9.47 -2.30
CA TYR A 67 1.52 -10.40 -2.53
C TYR A 67 1.90 -11.62 -3.39
N TYR A 68 2.82 -11.45 -4.34
CA TYR A 68 3.27 -12.52 -5.23
C TYR A 68 4.46 -13.30 -4.67
N ASP A 69 5.30 -12.66 -3.85
CA ASP A 69 6.41 -13.33 -3.15
C ASP A 69 5.93 -14.20 -1.98
N GLU A 70 4.90 -13.79 -1.24
CA GLU A 70 4.37 -14.59 -0.14
C GLU A 70 3.25 -15.52 -0.63
N ASP A 71 3.51 -16.83 -0.62
CA ASP A 71 2.53 -17.85 -1.01
C ASP A 71 1.37 -18.01 0.00
N ASP A 72 1.54 -17.62 1.28
CA ASP A 72 0.55 -17.85 2.37
C ASP A 72 -0.41 -16.67 2.64
N ILE A 73 -0.44 -15.64 1.79
CA ILE A 73 -1.35 -14.51 2.01
C ILE A 73 -2.80 -14.97 1.80
N LYS A 74 -3.51 -15.10 2.93
CA LYS A 74 -4.96 -15.33 2.95
C LYS A 74 -5.66 -14.15 2.32
N SER A 75 -6.31 -14.40 1.19
CA SER A 75 -7.17 -13.40 0.56
C SER A 75 -8.22 -12.96 1.58
N THR A 76 -8.09 -11.72 2.02
CA THR A 76 -9.03 -11.15 2.98
C THR A 76 -10.28 -10.82 2.19
N GLY A 77 -11.42 -11.33 2.64
CA GLY A 77 -12.66 -11.43 1.84
C GLY A 77 -13.05 -10.16 1.09
N LYS A 78 -13.82 -10.35 0.01
CA LYS A 78 -14.20 -9.31 -0.97
C LYS A 78 -14.47 -7.94 -0.34
N VAL A 79 -13.54 -7.01 -0.50
CA VAL A 79 -13.72 -5.61 -0.10
C VAL A 79 -14.49 -4.89 -1.19
N GLN A 80 -15.67 -4.38 -0.83
CA GLN A 80 -16.39 -3.44 -1.65
C GLN A 80 -15.89 -2.04 -1.31
N GLY A 81 -15.16 -1.43 -2.24
CA GLY A 81 -14.58 -0.10 -2.08
C GLY A 81 -14.41 0.56 -3.43
N ARG A 82 -14.54 1.89 -3.47
CA ARG A 82 -14.25 2.68 -4.67
C ARG A 82 -12.82 3.18 -4.59
N VAL A 83 -11.96 2.72 -5.49
CA VAL A 83 -10.61 3.25 -5.64
C VAL A 83 -10.60 4.36 -6.68
N VAL A 84 -10.05 5.50 -6.30
CA VAL A 84 -9.83 6.65 -7.18
C VAL A 84 -8.32 6.81 -7.36
N VAL A 85 -7.84 6.66 -8.59
CA VAL A 85 -6.44 6.90 -8.94
C VAL A 85 -6.35 8.33 -9.45
N SER A 86 -5.60 9.19 -8.74
CA SER A 86 -5.30 10.54 -9.21
C SER A 86 -3.93 10.52 -9.89
N SER A 87 -3.92 10.48 -11.22
CA SER A 87 -2.70 10.60 -12.01
C SER A 87 -2.34 12.09 -12.12
N THR A 88 -1.53 12.61 -11.21
CA THR A 88 -1.18 14.04 -11.12
C THR A 88 -0.16 14.52 -12.17
N ASN A 89 -0.16 13.97 -13.39
CA ASN A 89 0.72 14.44 -14.47
C ASN A 89 0.22 15.72 -15.18
N THR A 90 -0.71 16.44 -14.55
CA THR A 90 -1.10 17.82 -14.90
C THR A 90 -1.14 18.61 -13.59
N ALA A 91 -0.13 19.43 -13.32
CA ALA A 91 -0.10 20.37 -12.19
C ALA A 91 -0.92 21.66 -12.51
N PRO A 92 -1.30 22.53 -11.54
CA PRO A 92 -1.15 22.45 -10.09
C PRO A 92 -2.46 22.73 -9.28
N ALA A 93 -2.33 22.54 -7.96
CA ALA A 93 -3.03 23.24 -6.86
C ALA A 93 -4.52 22.97 -6.58
N SER A 94 -4.77 22.08 -5.62
CA SER A 94 -5.72 22.31 -4.52
C SER A 94 -5.30 21.49 -3.31
N LYS A 95 -4.86 22.20 -2.27
CA LYS A 95 -4.40 21.68 -0.97
C LYS A 95 -5.47 20.78 -0.32
N PRO A 96 -5.15 19.60 0.23
CA PRO A 96 -5.83 19.11 1.40
C PRO A 96 -5.07 19.60 2.64
N SER A 97 -5.65 20.57 3.34
CA SER A 97 -5.23 20.92 4.69
C SER A 97 -5.48 19.72 5.62
N ILE A 98 -4.41 19.05 6.07
CA ILE A 98 -4.50 18.14 7.22
C ILE A 98 -3.99 18.93 8.44
N PRO A 99 -4.84 19.21 9.46
CA PRO A 99 -4.35 19.80 10.70
C PRO A 99 -3.49 18.78 11.44
N GLU A 100 -2.23 19.15 11.59
CA GLU A 100 -1.21 18.51 12.41
C GLU A 100 -1.68 18.40 13.87
N LYS A 101 -2.15 17.22 14.29
CA LYS A 101 -2.31 16.91 15.72
C LYS A 101 -1.07 16.20 16.24
N LYS A 102 -0.12 17.03 16.69
CA LYS A 102 1.04 16.65 17.51
C LYS A 102 0.54 15.95 18.77
N LYS A 103 0.84 14.65 18.92
CA LYS A 103 0.78 13.99 20.24
C LYS A 103 2.02 14.43 21.03
N PRO A 104 1.88 15.02 22.23
CA PRO A 104 3.02 15.30 23.09
C PRO A 104 3.55 13.99 23.67
N ILE A 105 4.80 13.66 23.36
CA ILE A 105 5.56 12.58 23.98
C ILE A 105 5.90 13.02 25.39
N LYS A 106 5.36 12.31 26.39
CA LYS A 106 5.71 12.44 27.81
C LYS A 106 7.20 12.13 27.99
N LYS A 107 8.00 13.11 28.45
CA LYS A 107 9.27 12.83 29.12
C LYS A 107 8.98 12.72 30.62
N VAL A 108 8.89 11.49 31.11
CA VAL A 108 9.01 11.19 32.53
C VAL A 108 10.50 11.04 32.80
N VAL A 109 11.07 11.95 33.59
CA VAL A 109 12.36 11.73 34.26
C VAL A 109 12.09 11.88 35.76
N PRO A 110 12.23 10.81 36.55
CA PRO A 110 12.04 10.90 37.99
C PRO A 110 13.25 11.61 38.61
N ASP A 111 12.95 12.66 39.37
CA ASP A 111 13.85 13.33 40.31
C ASP A 111 14.23 12.32 41.41
N ASN A 112 15.51 11.96 41.46
CA ASN A 112 16.07 11.16 42.55
C ASN A 112 17.40 11.80 43.00
N GLN A 113 17.29 12.72 43.95
CA GLN A 113 18.38 13.17 44.82
C GLN A 113 19.12 11.95 45.43
N PRO A 114 20.45 12.03 45.68
CA PRO A 114 20.94 12.69 46.91
C PRO A 114 22.26 13.46 46.73
N ALA A 115 22.38 14.64 47.34
CA ALA A 115 23.67 15.28 47.55
C ALA A 115 24.16 14.99 48.98
N LEU A 116 25.21 14.16 49.05
CA LEU A 116 26.12 13.99 50.17
C LEU A 116 27.31 14.94 49.96
N PHE A 117 27.92 15.37 51.06
CA PHE A 117 29.06 16.29 51.25
C PHE A 117 28.70 17.75 51.56
#